data_AF-Q489W1-F1
#
_entry.id   AF-Q489W1-F1
#
_cell.length_a   1.000
_cell.length_b   1.000
_cell.length_c   1.000
_cell.angle_alpha   90.00
_cell.angle_beta   90.00
_cell.angle_gamma   90.00
#
_symmetry.space_group_name_H-M   'P 1'
#
loop_
_entity.id
_entity.type
_entity.pdbx_description
1 polymer ?
#
loop_
_entity_poly.entity_id
_entity_poly.type
_entity_poly.pdbx_seq_one_letter_code
_entity_poly.pdbx_strand_id
1 'polypeptide(L)'
;MNRSEFLKRASSSRTGIGIKWNISAYFKGTKKGGNTVSKDKSDVVILEKNVNKDGDNTAIVKSNKSTQNSTEAGVSQQFLKLAKRFVIDGALLPEEKQMLIEDRTVKRARLSQLRKQQNIENIMQKTLGYCASFEIGQRTDHDWFSRYIALSEEVSNPTMQDLWAKILAGELTKPGAFSFKALQVFRDMSIYDAKLLAKACSLAIKDPNKKNIRLITGAYQQPGLFNFFSKQRQQYCNLSHYGLNYADLLALSENHLIYLQESESSLLSKDDSLQFTYNGLPLKLTAKKSNVCLQFYKFTPLGAELAHLISDKSNDEFFDHLKNMLTHYFAVNSD
;
A
#
# COMPACT_ATOMS: atom_id res chain seq x y z
N MET A 1 -38.07 38.42 6.68
CA MET A 1 -36.97 37.76 7.40
C MET A 1 -35.73 37.90 6.53
N ASN A 2 -34.69 38.58 7.04
CA ASN A 2 -33.71 39.30 6.23
C ASN A 2 -32.51 38.41 5.82
N ARG A 3 -31.97 38.64 4.61
CA ARG A 3 -30.92 37.83 3.93
C ARG A 3 -29.58 37.78 4.69
N SER A 4 -29.46 38.52 5.78
CA SER A 4 -28.31 38.60 6.69
C SER A 4 -28.29 37.53 7.79
N GLU A 5 -29.41 36.86 8.09
CA GLU A 5 -29.45 35.78 9.11
C GLU A 5 -29.01 34.41 8.58
N PHE A 6 -29.10 34.18 7.25
CA PHE A 6 -28.67 32.92 6.65
C PHE A 6 -27.14 32.76 6.61
N LEU A 7 -26.41 33.88 6.56
CA LEU A 7 -24.94 33.88 6.49
C LEU A 7 -24.25 33.75 7.87
N LYS A 8 -24.97 33.96 8.98
CA LYS A 8 -24.43 33.75 10.34
C LYS A 8 -24.57 32.32 10.86
N ARG A 9 -25.41 31.48 10.23
CA ARG A 9 -25.57 30.07 10.61
C ARG A 9 -24.60 29.12 9.87
N ALA A 10 -23.90 29.62 8.85
CA ALA A 10 -22.93 28.85 8.06
C ALA A 10 -21.49 28.86 8.62
N SER A 11 -21.21 29.61 9.70
CA SER A 11 -19.85 29.73 10.28
C SER A 11 -19.61 28.89 11.54
N SER A 12 -20.51 27.96 11.89
CA SER A 12 -20.43 27.16 13.12
C SER A 12 -20.71 25.67 12.88
N SER A 13 -20.01 25.04 11.93
CA SER A 13 -19.85 23.58 11.90
C SER A 13 -18.73 23.17 10.93
N ARG A 14 -17.48 23.48 11.28
CA ARG A 14 -16.32 22.80 10.68
C ARG A 14 -15.81 21.73 11.63
N THR A 15 -16.62 20.70 11.84
CA THR A 15 -16.11 19.40 12.28
C THR A 15 -15.69 18.65 11.02
N GLY A 16 -14.38 18.60 10.78
CA GLY A 16 -13.81 17.80 9.71
C GLY A 16 -14.01 16.31 10.04
N ILE A 17 -15.11 15.74 9.55
CA ILE A 17 -15.41 14.31 9.67
C ILE A 17 -14.45 13.57 8.74
N GLY A 18 -13.37 13.06 9.32
CA GLY A 18 -12.45 12.14 8.66
C GLY A 18 -13.08 10.76 8.62
N ILE A 19 -13.19 10.21 7.41
CA ILE A 19 -13.65 8.83 7.18
C ILE A 19 -12.60 7.87 7.76
N LYS A 20 -12.97 6.99 8.70
CA LYS A 20 -12.08 5.99 9.32
C LYS A 20 -12.55 4.57 8.95
N TRP A 21 -11.74 3.81 8.21
CA TRP A 21 -12.07 2.45 7.75
C TRP A 21 -11.18 1.36 8.37
N ASN A 22 -11.64 0.62 9.38
CA ASN A 22 -10.81 -0.38 10.09
C ASN A 22 -10.57 -1.65 9.23
N ILE A 23 -9.36 -1.79 8.69
CA ILE A 23 -8.95 -2.95 7.88
C ILE A 23 -8.25 -4.04 8.73
N SER A 24 -7.82 -3.73 9.96
CA SER A 24 -7.02 -4.65 10.80
C SER A 24 -7.79 -5.88 11.29
N ALA A 25 -9.12 -5.87 11.24
CA ALA A 25 -9.96 -7.03 11.60
C ALA A 25 -9.77 -8.22 10.63
N TYR A 26 -9.25 -7.98 9.42
CA TYR A 26 -9.19 -8.99 8.35
C TYR A 26 -7.84 -9.71 8.20
N PHE A 27 -6.84 -9.37 9.00
CA PHE A 27 -5.47 -9.92 8.88
C PHE A 27 -4.98 -10.74 10.08
N LYS A 28 -5.88 -11.15 11.00
CA LYS A 28 -5.52 -12.06 12.09
C LYS A 28 -5.74 -13.53 11.70
N GLY A 29 -4.64 -14.22 11.42
CA GLY A 29 -4.48 -15.67 11.29
C GLY A 29 -3.18 -15.91 10.51
N THR A 30 -2.11 -16.52 11.00
CA THR A 30 -1.95 -17.73 11.83
C THR A 30 -0.62 -17.68 12.61
N LYS A 31 -0.56 -18.22 13.85
CA LYS A 31 0.69 -18.37 14.63
C LYS A 31 1.32 -19.77 14.45
N LYS A 32 2.65 -19.75 14.29
CA LYS A 32 3.73 -20.69 14.66
C LYS A 32 3.71 -22.16 14.19
N GLY A 33 4.79 -22.50 13.48
CA GLY A 33 5.50 -23.77 13.58
C GLY A 33 6.96 -23.52 13.22
N GLY A 34 7.87 -23.61 14.20
CA GLY A 34 9.31 -23.49 13.97
C GLY A 34 9.89 -24.81 13.48
N ASN A 35 10.95 -24.74 12.68
CA ASN A 35 11.90 -25.84 12.57
C ASN A 35 13.30 -25.32 12.22
N THR A 36 14.25 -25.86 12.96
CA THR A 36 15.70 -25.70 12.89
C THR A 36 16.27 -26.23 11.58
N VAL A 37 17.16 -25.48 10.93
CA VAL A 37 17.91 -25.92 9.74
C VAL A 37 19.29 -26.41 10.17
N SER A 38 19.56 -27.70 9.97
CA SER A 38 20.91 -28.26 9.95
C SER A 38 21.51 -28.11 8.57
N LYS A 39 22.78 -27.71 8.53
CA LYS A 39 23.67 -27.71 7.36
C LYS A 39 23.84 -29.13 6.84
N ASP A 40 23.74 -29.30 5.52
CA ASP A 40 24.65 -30.23 4.85
C ASP A 40 25.04 -29.72 3.45
N LYS A 41 26.32 -29.87 3.14
CA LYS A 41 26.96 -29.49 1.87
C LYS A 41 26.82 -30.64 0.88
N SER A 42 26.64 -30.35 -0.40
CA SER A 42 27.04 -31.29 -1.45
C SER A 42 27.61 -30.55 -2.64
N ASP A 43 28.80 -31.01 -3.04
CA ASP A 43 29.71 -30.42 -4.01
C ASP A 43 29.23 -30.61 -5.46
N VAL A 44 29.48 -29.60 -6.30
CA VAL A 44 29.25 -29.63 -7.74
C VAL A 44 30.49 -30.19 -8.43
N VAL A 45 30.36 -31.35 -9.07
CA VAL A 45 31.39 -31.90 -9.97
C VAL A 45 31.00 -31.57 -11.42
N ILE A 46 31.80 -30.72 -12.06
CA ILE A 46 31.72 -30.41 -13.49
C ILE A 46 32.47 -31.50 -14.25
N LEU A 47 31.79 -32.18 -15.17
CA LEU A 47 32.45 -33.02 -16.17
C LEU A 47 32.23 -32.39 -17.54
N GLU A 48 33.31 -31.79 -18.07
CA GLU A 48 33.41 -31.42 -19.47
C GLU A 48 33.42 -32.69 -20.34
N LYS A 49 32.62 -32.71 -21.41
CA LYS A 49 32.88 -33.61 -22.52
C LYS A 49 32.53 -33.00 -23.87
N ASN A 50 33.57 -33.05 -24.70
CA ASN A 50 33.76 -32.68 -26.10
C ASN A 50 32.54 -32.65 -27.04
N VAL A 51 32.61 -31.63 -27.89
CA VAL A 51 31.78 -31.34 -29.06
C VAL A 51 31.96 -32.39 -30.16
N ASN A 52 30.84 -32.84 -30.74
CA ASN A 52 30.70 -33.08 -32.18
C ASN A 52 29.23 -32.87 -32.60
N LYS A 53 29.04 -32.14 -33.70
CA LYS A 53 27.77 -31.72 -34.30
C LYS A 53 27.16 -32.85 -35.14
N ASP A 54 25.85 -33.06 -35.05
CA ASP A 54 24.87 -32.78 -36.11
C ASP A 54 23.47 -33.32 -35.76
N GLY A 55 22.44 -32.55 -36.10
CA GLY A 55 21.06 -33.04 -36.30
C GLY A 55 20.09 -32.96 -35.10
N ASP A 56 19.30 -31.89 -35.09
CA ASP A 56 17.92 -31.76 -34.59
C ASP A 56 17.53 -32.46 -33.27
N ASN A 57 17.57 -31.72 -32.16
CA ASN A 57 17.16 -32.19 -30.83
C ASN A 57 15.88 -31.49 -30.34
N THR A 58 14.71 -32.02 -30.72
CA THR A 58 13.58 -32.06 -29.77
C THR A 58 13.95 -33.02 -28.64
N ALA A 59 14.47 -32.47 -27.54
CA ALA A 59 14.77 -33.24 -26.34
C ALA A 59 13.46 -33.74 -25.69
N ILE A 60 13.06 -34.95 -26.04
CA ILE A 60 12.09 -35.73 -25.27
C ILE A 60 12.79 -36.13 -23.97
N VAL A 61 12.52 -35.39 -22.89
CA VAL A 61 12.95 -35.79 -21.55
C VAL A 61 12.18 -37.06 -21.17
N LYS A 62 12.82 -38.22 -21.38
CA LYS A 62 12.41 -39.48 -20.73
C LYS A 62 12.84 -39.41 -19.27
N SER A 63 11.90 -39.05 -18.40
CA SER A 63 12.09 -39.12 -16.95
C SER A 63 12.08 -40.57 -16.49
N ASN A 64 13.22 -41.04 -16.00
CA ASN A 64 13.35 -42.31 -15.27
C ASN A 64 12.52 -42.25 -13.98
N LYS A 65 11.75 -43.32 -13.71
CA LYS A 65 11.01 -43.54 -12.48
C LYS A 65 11.96 -43.72 -11.29
N SER A 66 11.89 -42.83 -10.31
CA SER A 66 12.02 -43.21 -8.89
C SER A 66 11.40 -42.15 -7.96
N THR A 67 10.30 -42.56 -7.32
CA THR A 67 9.96 -42.23 -5.93
C THR A 67 9.77 -40.75 -5.51
N GLN A 68 8.94 -39.96 -6.22
CA GLN A 68 8.35 -38.70 -5.73
C GLN A 68 6.84 -38.54 -6.07
N ASN A 69 6.03 -39.58 -5.92
CA ASN A 69 4.68 -39.61 -6.53
C ASN A 69 3.55 -38.86 -5.80
N SER A 70 3.72 -38.30 -4.59
CA SER A 70 2.60 -37.66 -3.86
C SER A 70 2.57 -36.14 -3.99
N THR A 71 3.71 -35.47 -3.86
CA THR A 71 3.84 -34.00 -3.98
C THR A 71 3.78 -33.54 -5.44
N GLU A 72 4.41 -34.24 -6.37
CA GLU A 72 4.36 -33.91 -7.81
C GLU A 72 2.96 -34.12 -8.40
N ALA A 73 2.25 -35.17 -7.97
CA ALA A 73 0.85 -35.39 -8.32
C ALA A 73 -0.05 -34.26 -7.80
N GLY A 74 0.19 -33.77 -6.57
CA GLY A 74 -0.55 -32.65 -5.99
C GLY A 74 -0.36 -31.32 -6.72
N VAL A 75 0.88 -30.97 -7.07
CA VAL A 75 1.22 -29.73 -7.80
C VAL A 75 0.64 -29.77 -9.22
N SER A 76 0.75 -30.91 -9.91
CA SER A 76 0.15 -31.12 -11.24
C SER A 76 -1.39 -30.96 -11.23
N GLN A 77 -2.07 -31.45 -10.18
CA GLN A 77 -3.52 -31.28 -10.04
C GLN A 77 -3.95 -29.83 -9.78
N GLN A 78 -3.18 -29.07 -8.99
CA GLN A 78 -3.47 -27.64 -8.77
C GLN A 78 -3.30 -26.83 -10.05
N PHE A 79 -2.23 -27.08 -10.80
CA PHE A 79 -1.99 -26.46 -12.10
C PHE A 79 -3.12 -26.76 -13.08
N LEU A 80 -3.55 -28.02 -13.20
CA LEU A 80 -4.66 -28.41 -14.08
C LEU A 80 -5.99 -27.75 -13.68
N LYS A 81 -6.29 -27.66 -12.37
CA LYS A 81 -7.48 -26.94 -11.88
C LYS A 81 -7.44 -25.46 -12.28
N LEU A 82 -6.27 -24.83 -12.17
CA LEU A 82 -6.07 -23.44 -12.56
C LEU A 82 -6.22 -23.25 -14.07
N ALA A 83 -5.56 -24.09 -14.88
CA ALA A 83 -5.64 -24.04 -16.33
C ALA A 83 -7.09 -24.20 -16.81
N LYS A 84 -7.82 -25.16 -16.23
CA LYS A 84 -9.24 -25.39 -16.51
C LYS A 84 -10.12 -24.20 -16.10
N ARG A 85 -9.83 -23.58 -14.94
CA ARG A 85 -10.55 -22.38 -14.48
C ARG A 85 -10.42 -21.23 -15.48
N PHE A 86 -9.29 -21.12 -16.17
CA PHE A 86 -9.02 -20.08 -17.16
C PHE A 86 -9.26 -20.51 -18.62
N VAL A 87 -9.71 -21.74 -18.86
CA VAL A 87 -9.93 -22.31 -20.21
C VAL A 87 -8.64 -22.25 -21.04
N ILE A 88 -7.53 -22.62 -20.42
CA ILE A 88 -6.21 -22.73 -21.04
C ILE A 88 -5.61 -24.13 -20.87
N ASP A 89 -6.44 -25.11 -20.49
CA ASP A 89 -6.11 -26.52 -20.37
C ASP A 89 -6.19 -27.29 -21.70
N GLY A 90 -6.61 -26.64 -22.79
CA GLY A 90 -6.90 -27.30 -24.06
C GLY A 90 -5.77 -28.15 -24.62
N ALA A 91 -4.52 -27.66 -24.58
CA ALA A 91 -3.34 -28.41 -25.05
C ALA A 91 -2.87 -29.49 -24.07
N LEU A 92 -3.40 -29.51 -22.84
CA LEU A 92 -3.08 -30.49 -21.80
C LEU A 92 -3.97 -31.74 -21.90
N LEU A 93 -4.97 -31.73 -22.79
CA LEU A 93 -5.90 -32.84 -23.03
C LEU A 93 -5.41 -33.68 -24.22
N PRO A 94 -5.71 -35.00 -24.23
CA PRO A 94 -5.54 -35.84 -25.43
C PRO A 94 -6.24 -35.22 -26.65
N GLU A 95 -5.68 -35.40 -27.83
CA GLU A 95 -6.13 -34.76 -29.08
C GLU A 95 -7.63 -34.99 -29.32
N GLU A 96 -8.11 -36.21 -29.11
CA GLU A 96 -9.54 -36.58 -29.21
C GLU A 96 -10.48 -35.86 -28.22
N LYS A 97 -9.94 -35.23 -27.17
CA LYS A 97 -10.71 -34.46 -26.17
C LYS A 97 -10.52 -32.95 -26.32
N GLN A 98 -9.70 -32.50 -27.27
CA GLN A 98 -9.49 -31.08 -27.51
C GLN A 98 -10.65 -30.50 -28.30
N MET A 99 -11.29 -29.47 -27.72
CA MET A 99 -12.17 -28.59 -28.50
C MET A 99 -11.33 -27.83 -29.55
N LEU A 100 -11.96 -27.42 -30.66
CA LEU A 100 -11.33 -26.57 -31.67
C LEU A 100 -10.76 -25.28 -31.05
N ILE A 101 -9.71 -24.71 -31.64
CA ILE A 101 -9.04 -23.52 -31.08
C ILE A 101 -9.98 -22.31 -31.03
N GLU A 102 -10.86 -22.18 -32.01
CA GLU A 102 -11.90 -21.16 -32.10
C GLU A 102 -12.88 -21.29 -30.93
N ASP A 103 -13.42 -22.50 -30.70
CA ASP A 103 -14.37 -22.75 -29.61
C ASP A 103 -13.75 -22.52 -28.22
N ARG A 104 -12.49 -22.92 -28.04
CA ARG A 104 -11.73 -22.65 -26.81
C ARG A 104 -11.56 -21.15 -26.58
N THR A 105 -11.30 -20.40 -27.64
CA THR A 105 -11.11 -18.94 -27.59
C THR A 105 -12.40 -18.23 -27.24
N VAL A 106 -13.53 -18.57 -27.89
CA VAL A 106 -14.85 -18.01 -27.59
C VAL A 106 -15.27 -18.31 -26.15
N LYS A 107 -15.08 -19.56 -25.70
CA LYS A 107 -15.38 -19.96 -24.31
C LYS A 107 -14.54 -19.18 -23.31
N ARG A 108 -13.22 -19.03 -23.55
CA ARG A 108 -12.33 -18.24 -22.70
C ARG A 108 -12.76 -16.78 -22.61
N ALA A 109 -13.08 -16.16 -23.76
CA ALA A 109 -13.55 -14.78 -23.82
C ALA A 109 -14.82 -14.58 -22.99
N ARG A 110 -15.84 -15.44 -23.20
CA ARG A 110 -17.09 -15.40 -22.43
C ARG A 110 -16.85 -15.53 -20.93
N LEU A 111 -16.08 -16.54 -20.48
CA LEU A 111 -15.83 -16.74 -19.05
C LEU A 111 -14.98 -15.62 -18.44
N SER A 112 -14.08 -15.02 -19.22
CA SER A 112 -13.33 -13.84 -18.79
C SER A 112 -14.27 -12.67 -18.50
N GLN A 113 -15.21 -12.38 -19.40
CA GLN A 113 -16.18 -11.29 -19.22
C GLN A 113 -17.13 -11.52 -18.04
N LEU A 114 -17.62 -12.76 -17.86
CA LEU A 114 -18.45 -13.09 -16.69
C LEU A 114 -17.71 -12.88 -15.37
N ARG A 115 -16.41 -13.23 -15.30
CA ARG A 115 -15.60 -12.97 -14.10
C ARG A 115 -15.41 -11.47 -13.85
N LYS A 116 -15.14 -10.69 -14.91
CA LYS A 116 -15.00 -9.24 -14.83
C LYS A 116 -16.27 -8.59 -14.28
N GLN A 117 -17.42 -8.97 -14.83
CA GLN A 117 -18.73 -8.53 -14.36
C GLN A 117 -18.95 -8.87 -12.87
N GLN A 118 -18.68 -10.12 -12.47
CA GLN A 118 -18.81 -10.54 -11.07
C GLN A 118 -17.91 -9.72 -10.13
N ASN A 119 -16.68 -9.40 -10.56
CA ASN A 119 -15.76 -8.58 -9.75
C ASN A 119 -16.33 -7.18 -9.55
N ILE A 120 -16.83 -6.53 -10.62
CA ILE A 120 -17.45 -5.21 -10.54
C ILE A 120 -18.64 -5.26 -9.57
N GLU A 121 -19.56 -6.21 -9.74
CA GLU A 121 -20.75 -6.33 -8.89
C GLU A 121 -20.40 -6.56 -7.41
N ASN A 122 -19.39 -7.39 -7.13
CA ASN A 122 -18.91 -7.61 -5.77
C ASN A 122 -18.35 -6.31 -5.16
N ILE A 123 -17.63 -5.50 -5.95
CA ILE A 123 -17.12 -4.20 -5.50
C ILE A 123 -18.27 -3.22 -5.25
N MET A 124 -19.29 -3.20 -6.12
CA MET A 124 -20.48 -2.34 -5.93
C MET A 124 -21.25 -2.71 -4.65
N GLN A 125 -21.43 -4.00 -4.38
CA GLN A 125 -22.06 -4.48 -3.14
C GLN A 125 -21.28 -4.05 -1.89
N LYS A 126 -19.94 -4.15 -1.92
CA LYS A 126 -19.08 -3.67 -0.83
C LYS A 126 -19.17 -2.15 -0.65
N THR A 127 -19.19 -1.41 -1.77
CA THR A 127 -19.28 0.05 -1.77
C THR A 127 -20.58 0.51 -1.12
N LEU A 128 -21.71 -0.15 -1.42
CA LEU A 128 -23.00 0.16 -0.81
C LEU A 128 -22.95 0.08 0.72
N GLY A 129 -22.23 -0.91 1.28
CA GLY A 129 -22.02 -1.04 2.72
C GLY A 129 -21.27 0.13 3.34
N TYR A 130 -20.40 0.78 2.58
CA TYR A 130 -19.70 2.00 2.99
C TYR A 130 -20.57 3.25 2.85
N CYS A 131 -21.36 3.34 1.77
CA CYS A 131 -22.27 4.45 1.50
C CYS A 131 -23.47 4.57 2.44
N ALA A 132 -23.83 3.51 3.17
CA ALA A 132 -24.95 3.53 4.11
C ALA A 132 -24.83 4.59 5.23
N SER A 133 -23.66 5.20 5.39
CA SER A 133 -23.33 6.12 6.47
C SER A 133 -23.22 7.60 6.07
N PHE A 134 -23.45 7.97 4.80
CA PHE A 134 -23.33 9.36 4.34
C PHE A 134 -24.23 9.70 3.14
N GLU A 135 -24.60 10.98 3.03
CA GLU A 135 -25.25 11.50 1.84
C GLU A 135 -24.28 11.45 0.66
N ILE A 136 -24.73 10.86 -0.46
CA ILE A 136 -24.00 10.89 -1.72
C ILE A 136 -23.91 12.36 -2.16
N GLY A 137 -22.71 12.82 -2.46
CA GLY A 137 -22.45 14.20 -2.88
C GLY A 137 -23.02 14.51 -4.27
N GLN A 138 -22.49 15.57 -4.90
CA GLN A 138 -22.80 15.88 -6.30
C GLN A 138 -22.55 14.67 -7.23
N ARG A 139 -23.25 14.68 -8.37
CA ARG A 139 -23.17 13.66 -9.42
C ARG A 139 -21.72 13.34 -9.77
N THR A 140 -21.32 12.09 -9.55
CA THR A 140 -20.01 11.57 -9.93
C THR A 140 -19.79 11.70 -11.44
N ASP A 141 -18.56 12.04 -11.83
CA ASP A 141 -18.16 12.09 -13.22
C ASP A 141 -18.25 10.69 -13.87
N HIS A 142 -19.02 10.58 -14.95
CA HIS A 142 -19.22 9.33 -15.67
C HIS A 142 -17.94 8.84 -16.35
N ASP A 143 -17.11 9.75 -16.84
CA ASP A 143 -15.82 9.40 -17.45
C ASP A 143 -14.89 8.83 -16.39
N TRP A 144 -14.95 9.40 -15.17
CA TRP A 144 -14.21 8.87 -14.04
C TRP A 144 -14.67 7.47 -13.67
N PHE A 145 -15.97 7.30 -13.56
CA PHE A 145 -16.56 6.02 -13.17
C PHE A 145 -16.30 4.93 -14.21
N SER A 146 -16.37 5.26 -15.51
CA SER A 146 -16.04 4.32 -16.59
C SER A 146 -14.58 3.85 -16.50
N ARG A 147 -13.64 4.75 -16.20
CA ARG A 147 -12.21 4.39 -16.03
C ARG A 147 -11.99 3.58 -14.76
N TYR A 148 -12.67 3.94 -13.67
CA TYR A 148 -12.66 3.16 -12.43
C TYR A 148 -13.11 1.71 -12.66
N ILE A 149 -14.21 1.50 -13.39
CA ILE A 149 -14.71 0.16 -13.74
C ILE A 149 -13.66 -0.62 -14.52
N ALA A 150 -13.10 -0.01 -15.58
CA ALA A 150 -12.10 -0.65 -16.42
C ALA A 150 -10.85 -1.09 -15.65
N LEU A 151 -10.44 -0.34 -14.62
CA LEU A 151 -9.30 -0.71 -13.78
C LEU A 151 -9.67 -1.80 -12.74
N SER A 152 -10.87 -1.72 -12.16
CA SER A 152 -11.26 -2.61 -11.06
C SER A 152 -11.83 -3.97 -11.50
N GLU A 153 -12.29 -4.11 -12.75
CA GLU A 153 -12.97 -5.32 -13.25
C GLU A 153 -12.11 -6.59 -13.19
N GLU A 154 -10.79 -6.45 -13.22
CA GLU A 154 -9.86 -7.59 -13.20
C GLU A 154 -9.48 -8.02 -11.77
N VAL A 155 -9.97 -7.33 -10.75
CA VAL A 155 -9.60 -7.55 -9.36
C VAL A 155 -10.51 -8.60 -8.73
N SER A 156 -9.99 -9.83 -8.61
CA SER A 156 -10.73 -10.96 -8.01
C SER A 156 -10.41 -11.18 -6.52
N ASN A 157 -9.38 -10.51 -5.99
CA ASN A 157 -8.99 -10.68 -4.59
C ASN A 157 -9.96 -9.91 -3.65
N PRO A 158 -10.59 -10.56 -2.67
CA PRO A 158 -11.60 -9.92 -1.82
C PRO A 158 -11.08 -8.73 -1.00
N THR A 159 -9.81 -8.75 -0.59
CA THR A 159 -9.17 -7.65 0.16
C THR A 159 -8.93 -6.45 -0.75
N MET A 160 -8.44 -6.66 -1.97
CA MET A 160 -8.28 -5.56 -2.93
C MET A 160 -9.62 -5.01 -3.39
N GLN A 161 -10.63 -5.86 -3.59
CA GLN A 161 -12.01 -5.42 -3.88
C GLN A 161 -12.57 -4.51 -2.78
N ASP A 162 -12.25 -4.77 -1.51
CA ASP A 162 -12.65 -3.93 -0.39
C ASP A 162 -12.02 -2.53 -0.45
N LEU A 163 -10.74 -2.45 -0.81
CA LEU A 163 -10.04 -1.18 -1.00
C LEU A 163 -10.58 -0.41 -2.22
N TRP A 164 -10.83 -1.10 -3.35
CA TRP A 164 -11.51 -0.51 -4.50
C TRP A 164 -12.89 0.04 -4.12
N ALA A 165 -13.65 -0.68 -3.29
CA ALA A 165 -14.93 -0.21 -2.79
C ALA A 165 -14.82 1.06 -1.93
N LYS A 166 -13.76 1.17 -1.11
CA LYS A 166 -13.46 2.39 -0.33
C LYS A 166 -13.06 3.58 -1.19
N ILE A 167 -12.31 3.34 -2.26
CA ILE A 167 -11.98 4.37 -3.26
C ILE A 167 -13.27 4.92 -3.85
N LEU A 168 -14.17 4.05 -4.32
CA LEU A 168 -15.44 4.48 -4.90
C LEU A 168 -16.29 5.22 -3.87
N ALA A 169 -16.45 4.64 -2.67
CA ALA A 169 -17.18 5.28 -1.58
C ALA A 169 -16.67 6.69 -1.29
N GLY A 170 -15.33 6.88 -1.20
CA GLY A 170 -14.73 8.18 -0.96
C GLY A 170 -14.96 9.19 -2.09
N GLU A 171 -14.91 8.74 -3.34
CA GLU A 171 -15.23 9.58 -4.51
C GLU A 171 -16.71 9.98 -4.54
N LEU A 172 -17.62 9.06 -4.19
CA LEU A 172 -19.06 9.34 -4.08
C LEU A 172 -19.38 10.33 -2.95
N THR A 173 -18.65 10.29 -1.83
CA THR A 173 -18.78 11.27 -0.74
C THR A 173 -18.20 12.62 -1.13
N LYS A 174 -17.03 12.62 -1.75
CA LYS A 174 -16.27 13.83 -2.07
C LYS A 174 -15.64 13.68 -3.46
N PRO A 175 -16.31 14.16 -4.51
CA PRO A 175 -15.76 14.15 -5.86
C PRO A 175 -14.38 14.82 -5.93
N GLY A 176 -13.47 14.23 -6.69
CA GLY A 176 -12.07 14.61 -6.79
C GLY A 176 -11.21 14.13 -5.61
N ALA A 177 -11.65 13.14 -4.84
CA ALA A 177 -10.85 12.55 -3.76
C ALA A 177 -9.73 11.66 -4.31
N PHE A 178 -9.97 10.96 -5.41
CA PHE A 178 -8.99 10.08 -6.04
C PHE A 178 -8.80 10.44 -7.52
N SER A 179 -7.57 10.82 -7.86
CA SER A 179 -7.18 11.07 -9.23
C SER A 179 -7.05 9.79 -10.05
N PHE A 180 -7.14 9.90 -11.38
CA PHE A 180 -6.88 8.77 -12.28
C PHE A 180 -5.50 8.15 -12.10
N LYS A 181 -4.49 8.98 -11.84
CA LYS A 181 -3.12 8.52 -11.61
C LYS A 181 -3.04 7.66 -10.36
N ALA A 182 -3.77 8.03 -9.29
CA ALA A 182 -3.84 7.22 -8.08
C ALA A 182 -4.53 5.87 -8.35
N LEU A 183 -5.58 5.83 -9.18
CA LEU A 183 -6.22 4.56 -9.56
C LEU A 183 -5.29 3.64 -10.36
N GLN A 184 -4.47 4.20 -11.26
CA GLN A 184 -3.48 3.42 -12.01
C GLN A 184 -2.40 2.86 -11.09
N VAL A 185 -1.83 3.68 -10.20
CA VAL A 185 -0.88 3.18 -9.18
C VAL A 185 -1.54 2.11 -8.31
N PHE A 186 -2.79 2.31 -7.89
CA PHE A 186 -3.51 1.35 -7.07
C PHE A 186 -3.79 0.02 -7.79
N ARG A 187 -4.01 0.07 -9.11
CA ARG A 187 -4.21 -1.13 -9.94
C ARG A 187 -3.00 -2.06 -9.93
N ASP A 188 -1.81 -1.48 -9.95
CA ASP A 188 -0.55 -2.22 -10.04
C ASP A 188 -0.01 -2.66 -8.68
N MET A 189 -0.57 -2.13 -7.58
CA MET A 189 -0.19 -2.53 -6.23
C MET A 189 -0.65 -3.96 -5.89
N SER A 190 0.26 -4.71 -5.28
CA SER A 190 -0.04 -5.97 -4.62
C SER A 190 -0.67 -5.77 -3.23
N ILE A 191 -1.16 -6.86 -2.66
CA ILE A 191 -1.62 -6.87 -1.26
C ILE A 191 -0.48 -6.53 -0.30
N TYR A 192 0.76 -6.87 -0.66
CA TYR A 192 1.93 -6.52 0.15
C TYR A 192 2.16 -5.01 0.15
N ASP A 193 2.10 -4.36 -1.01
CA ASP A 193 2.28 -2.90 -1.14
C ASP A 193 1.20 -2.14 -0.37
N ALA A 194 -0.06 -2.60 -0.43
CA ALA A 194 -1.15 -2.02 0.35
C ALA A 194 -0.91 -2.15 1.86
N LYS A 195 -0.37 -3.28 2.34
CA LYS A 195 0.02 -3.46 3.75
C LYS A 195 1.19 -2.56 4.13
N LEU A 196 2.15 -2.39 3.23
CA LEU A 196 3.31 -1.55 3.43
C LEU A 196 2.92 -0.07 3.55
N LEU A 197 2.03 0.39 2.68
CA LEU A 197 1.43 1.73 2.76
C LEU A 197 0.69 1.91 4.09
N ALA A 198 -0.05 0.89 4.53
CA ALA A 198 -0.73 0.94 5.83
C ALA A 198 0.25 1.07 6.99
N LYS A 199 1.37 0.36 6.89
CA LYS A 199 2.44 0.42 7.87
C LYS A 199 3.09 1.80 7.90
N ALA A 200 3.41 2.38 6.75
CA ALA A 200 3.92 3.74 6.66
C ALA A 200 2.94 4.76 7.25
N CYS A 201 1.63 4.64 6.94
CA CYS A 201 0.60 5.52 7.50
C CYS A 201 0.52 5.45 9.03
N SER A 202 0.78 4.27 9.64
CA SER A 202 0.81 4.13 11.11
C SER A 202 1.97 4.86 11.78
N LEU A 203 3.01 5.22 11.03
CA LEU A 203 4.18 5.94 11.53
C LEU A 203 4.20 7.41 11.06
N ALA A 204 3.25 7.81 10.23
CA ALA A 204 3.27 9.11 9.59
C ALA A 204 2.63 10.21 10.44
N ILE A 205 3.20 11.40 10.36
CA ILE A 205 2.55 12.63 10.79
C ILE A 205 1.95 13.34 9.57
N LYS A 206 0.87 14.09 9.77
CA LYS A 206 0.16 14.80 8.72
C LYS A 206 0.05 16.28 9.07
N ASP A 207 0.16 17.16 8.09
CA ASP A 207 -0.20 18.56 8.29
C ASP A 207 -1.71 18.68 8.64
N PRO A 208 -2.16 19.75 9.31
CA PRO A 208 -3.58 19.93 9.68
C PRO A 208 -4.54 19.90 8.50
N ASN A 209 -4.06 20.32 7.32
CA ASN A 209 -4.82 20.29 6.06
C ASN A 209 -4.82 18.89 5.38
N LYS A 210 -4.14 17.90 5.97
CA LYS A 210 -3.99 16.50 5.52
C LYS A 210 -3.38 16.32 4.13
N LYS A 211 -2.82 17.38 3.52
CA LYS A 211 -2.22 17.30 2.18
C LYS A 211 -0.81 16.72 2.21
N ASN A 212 -0.04 17.06 3.24
CA ASN A 212 1.32 16.59 3.38
C ASN A 212 1.39 15.51 4.45
N ILE A 213 1.96 14.37 4.09
CA ILE A 213 2.18 13.23 4.98
C ILE A 213 3.68 12.96 5.01
N ARG A 214 4.23 12.79 6.22
CA ARG A 214 5.69 12.70 6.45
C ARG A 214 6.02 11.56 7.40
N LEU A 215 7.12 10.86 7.11
CA LEU A 215 7.74 9.89 8.02
C LEU A 215 8.94 10.57 8.68
N ILE A 216 8.83 10.90 9.97
CA ILE A 216 9.94 11.57 10.68
C ILE A 216 11.09 10.58 10.89
N THR A 217 12.27 10.97 10.44
CA THR A 217 13.52 10.20 10.53
C THR A 217 14.51 10.83 11.47
N GLY A 218 14.30 12.08 11.88
CA GLY A 218 15.17 12.72 12.85
C GLY A 218 14.91 14.21 13.06
N ALA A 219 15.74 14.79 13.90
CA ALA A 219 15.83 16.22 14.12
C ALA A 219 17.27 16.60 14.46
N TYR A 220 17.69 17.79 14.04
CA TYR A 220 19.04 18.27 14.33
C TYR A 220 19.08 19.78 14.52
N GLN A 221 20.15 20.26 15.13
CA GLN A 221 20.46 21.68 15.21
C GLN A 221 21.72 21.98 14.38
N GLN A 222 21.62 22.88 13.41
CA GLN A 222 22.79 23.26 12.61
C GLN A 222 23.90 23.85 13.51
N PRO A 223 25.18 23.54 13.21
CA PRO A 223 26.30 24.10 13.95
C PRO A 223 26.32 25.63 13.85
N GLY A 224 26.46 26.29 15.00
CA GLY A 224 26.79 27.72 15.09
C GLY A 224 28.06 27.92 15.92
N LEU A 225 28.61 29.13 15.90
CA LEU A 225 29.88 29.48 16.56
C LEU A 225 29.96 29.06 18.05
N PHE A 226 28.83 29.06 18.76
CA PHE A 226 28.76 28.74 20.20
C PHE A 226 28.37 27.28 20.52
N ASN A 227 28.02 26.46 19.53
CA ASN A 227 27.45 25.12 19.74
C ASN A 227 28.30 24.00 19.11
N PHE A 228 29.60 24.25 18.94
CA PHE A 228 30.52 23.37 18.21
C PHE A 228 30.85 22.05 18.95
N PHE A 229 30.66 22.01 20.27
CA PHE A 229 31.07 20.88 21.13
C PHE A 229 29.93 19.97 21.61
N SER A 230 28.68 20.22 21.24
CA SER A 230 27.57 19.36 21.69
C SER A 230 27.58 18.01 20.95
N LYS A 231 27.72 16.91 21.70
CA LYS A 231 27.76 15.52 21.18
C LYS A 231 26.41 14.98 20.71
N GLN A 232 25.30 15.65 21.04
CA GLN A 232 23.92 15.23 20.70
C GLN A 232 23.24 16.21 19.73
N ARG A 233 23.94 16.62 18.66
CA ARG A 233 23.41 17.60 17.68
C ARG A 233 22.36 17.07 16.74
N GLN A 234 22.28 15.75 16.61
CA GLN A 234 21.34 15.08 15.76
C GLN A 234 20.77 13.88 16.50
N GLN A 235 19.46 13.74 16.39
CA GLN A 235 18.71 12.61 16.88
C GLN A 235 18.06 11.94 15.68
N TYR A 236 18.22 10.62 15.57
CA TYR A 236 17.63 9.83 14.51
C TYR A 236 16.52 8.95 15.07
N CYS A 237 15.47 8.79 14.27
CA CYS A 237 14.42 7.81 14.50
C CYS A 237 14.57 6.69 13.47
N ASN A 238 15.03 5.53 13.92
CA ASN A 238 15.17 4.38 13.04
C ASN A 238 13.83 3.65 12.88
N LEU A 239 13.17 3.91 11.75
CA LEU A 239 11.88 3.33 11.37
C LEU A 239 11.88 1.79 11.30
N SER A 240 13.03 1.14 11.15
CA SER A 240 13.12 -0.33 11.05
C SER A 240 12.68 -1.04 12.33
N HIS A 241 12.93 -0.45 13.51
CA HIS A 241 12.43 -0.96 14.81
C HIS A 241 10.92 -1.04 14.84
N TYR A 242 10.27 -0.16 14.07
CA TYR A 242 8.83 -0.09 13.97
C TYR A 242 8.33 -0.79 12.72
N GLY A 243 9.12 -1.64 12.07
CA GLY A 243 8.69 -2.47 10.94
C GLY A 243 8.58 -1.73 9.62
N LEU A 244 9.39 -0.68 9.42
CA LEU A 244 9.58 -0.03 8.12
C LEU A 244 11.08 0.15 7.87
N ASN A 245 11.71 -0.84 7.25
CA ASN A 245 13.14 -0.84 6.94
C ASN A 245 13.44 -0.11 5.61
N TYR A 246 14.71 -0.05 5.20
CA TYR A 246 15.08 0.64 3.96
C TYR A 246 14.55 -0.03 2.68
N ALA A 247 14.51 -1.36 2.63
CA ALA A 247 13.92 -2.08 1.49
C ALA A 247 12.41 -1.80 1.38
N ASP A 248 11.72 -1.65 2.52
CA ASP A 248 10.33 -1.23 2.56
C ASP A 248 10.16 0.20 2.01
N LEU A 249 11.04 1.14 2.39
CA LEU A 249 11.02 2.51 1.86
C LEU A 249 11.29 2.53 0.34
N LEU A 250 12.20 1.69 -0.13
CA LEU A 250 12.47 1.53 -1.56
C LEU A 250 11.23 1.03 -2.30
N ALA A 251 10.58 -0.03 -1.80
CA ALA A 251 9.35 -0.56 -2.40
C ALA A 251 8.21 0.48 -2.43
N LEU A 252 8.06 1.27 -1.37
CA LEU A 252 7.10 2.39 -1.36
C LEU A 252 7.43 3.45 -2.43
N SER A 253 8.72 3.73 -2.66
CA SER A 253 9.15 4.69 -3.67
C SER A 253 8.98 4.15 -5.09
N GLU A 254 9.25 2.87 -5.33
CA GLU A 254 9.05 2.20 -6.63
C GLU A 254 7.57 2.19 -7.02
N ASN A 255 6.66 2.04 -6.05
CA ASN A 255 5.22 2.21 -6.24
C ASN A 255 4.75 3.68 -6.27
N HIS A 256 5.68 4.64 -6.34
CA HIS A 256 5.40 6.08 -6.39
C HIS A 256 4.60 6.62 -5.18
N LEU A 257 4.68 5.98 -4.01
CA LEU A 257 3.93 6.37 -2.81
C LEU A 257 4.71 7.37 -1.95
N ILE A 258 6.03 7.27 -1.93
CA ILE A 258 6.92 8.21 -1.23
C ILE A 258 8.05 8.69 -2.14
N TYR A 259 8.67 9.80 -1.78
CA TYR A 259 9.97 10.18 -2.31
C TYR A 259 11.06 9.54 -1.44
N LEU A 260 11.96 8.76 -2.06
CA LEU A 260 13.09 8.13 -1.37
C LEU A 260 14.15 9.14 -0.90
N GLN A 261 14.19 10.34 -1.49
CA GLN A 261 15.07 11.40 -1.01
C GLN A 261 14.55 11.96 0.33
N GLU A 262 15.37 11.82 1.36
CA GLU A 262 15.11 12.44 2.66
C GLU A 262 15.07 13.98 2.48
N SER A 263 14.00 14.58 2.99
CA SER A 263 13.79 16.01 3.00
C SER A 263 13.97 16.56 4.41
N GLU A 264 14.13 17.87 4.47
CA GLU A 264 14.21 18.58 5.74
C GLU A 264 13.23 19.76 5.79
N SER A 265 12.92 20.23 7.00
CA SER A 265 12.13 21.45 7.19
C SER A 265 12.96 22.69 6.88
N SER A 266 12.30 23.85 6.78
CA SER A 266 13.03 25.10 6.92
C SER A 266 13.70 25.17 8.30
N LEU A 267 14.77 25.97 8.41
CA LEU A 267 15.39 26.25 9.69
C LEU A 267 14.41 27.01 10.58
N LEU A 268 14.22 26.48 11.79
CA LEU A 268 13.33 27.05 12.78
C LEU A 268 14.11 27.96 13.72
N SER A 269 13.59 29.16 13.94
CA SER A 269 14.00 30.05 15.01
C SER A 269 13.46 29.54 16.34
N LYS A 270 14.08 29.99 17.44
CA LYS A 270 13.51 29.77 18.77
C LYS A 270 12.05 30.28 18.80
N ASP A 271 11.18 29.49 19.43
CA ASP A 271 9.74 29.75 19.58
C ASP A 271 8.91 29.59 18.28
N ASP A 272 9.53 29.28 17.14
CA ASP A 272 8.79 28.85 15.95
C ASP A 272 8.02 27.56 16.23
N SER A 273 6.81 27.45 15.67
CA SER A 273 5.95 26.29 15.90
C SER A 273 5.56 25.59 14.61
N LEU A 274 5.64 24.26 14.63
CA LEU A 274 5.10 23.36 13.62
C LEU A 274 3.86 22.66 14.19
N GLN A 275 2.81 22.59 13.38
CA GLN A 275 1.56 21.90 13.74
C GLN A 275 1.39 20.69 12.84
N PHE A 276 1.13 19.56 13.47
CA PHE A 276 0.90 18.28 12.84
C PHE A 276 -0.28 17.58 13.49
N THR A 277 -0.64 16.44 12.91
CA THR A 277 -1.51 15.45 13.51
C THR A 277 -0.86 14.08 13.41
N TYR A 278 -1.08 13.25 14.43
CA TYR A 278 -0.70 11.85 14.43
C TYR A 278 -1.95 11.03 14.78
N ASN A 279 -2.37 10.12 13.89
CA ASN A 279 -3.64 9.40 14.04
C ASN A 279 -4.86 10.33 14.31
N GLY A 280 -4.84 11.53 13.72
CA GLY A 280 -5.88 12.55 13.92
C GLY A 280 -5.83 13.31 15.24
N LEU A 281 -4.93 12.97 16.16
CA LEU A 281 -4.66 13.75 17.37
C LEU A 281 -3.64 14.87 17.06
N PRO A 282 -3.81 16.08 17.61
CA PRO A 282 -2.90 17.19 17.37
C PRO A 282 -1.50 16.91 17.96
N LEU A 283 -0.47 17.35 17.23
CA LEU A 283 0.92 17.34 17.64
C LEU A 283 1.53 18.70 17.30
N LYS A 284 1.79 19.52 18.31
CA LYS A 284 2.47 20.81 18.17
C LYS A 284 3.92 20.70 18.66
N LEU A 285 4.84 21.12 17.81
CA LEU A 285 6.26 21.19 18.12
C LEU A 285 6.68 22.65 18.14
N THR A 286 7.20 23.14 19.27
CA THR A 286 7.71 24.53 19.38
C THR A 286 9.21 24.49 19.62
N ALA A 287 10.01 25.12 18.75
CA ALA A 287 11.46 25.02 18.79
C ALA A 287 12.04 25.68 20.07
N LYS A 288 12.85 24.94 20.83
CA LYS A 288 13.52 25.44 22.05
C LYS A 288 14.77 26.27 21.73
N LYS A 289 15.31 26.10 20.53
CA LYS A 289 16.58 26.68 20.06
C LYS A 289 16.41 27.14 18.61
N SER A 290 17.24 28.08 18.18
CA SER A 290 17.33 28.47 16.78
C SER A 290 18.17 27.49 15.95
N ASN A 291 17.96 27.53 14.64
CA ASN A 291 18.60 26.68 13.62
C ASN A 291 18.31 25.19 13.82
N VAL A 292 17.08 24.87 14.27
CA VAL A 292 16.60 23.50 14.41
C VAL A 292 15.90 23.09 13.13
N CYS A 293 16.07 21.82 12.74
CA CYS A 293 15.48 21.24 11.55
C CYS A 293 14.90 19.85 11.85
N LEU A 294 13.79 19.50 11.19
CA LEU A 294 13.23 18.15 11.15
C LEU A 294 13.64 17.45 9.87
N GLN A 295 13.99 16.16 9.96
CA GLN A 295 14.28 15.30 8.83
C GLN A 295 13.15 14.29 8.62
N PHE A 296 12.79 14.04 7.37
CA PHE A 296 11.68 13.15 7.03
C PHE A 296 11.64 12.71 5.57
N TYR A 297 11.03 11.55 5.32
CA TYR A 297 10.53 11.19 3.99
C TYR A 297 9.16 11.81 3.74
N LYS A 298 8.91 12.25 2.51
CA LYS A 298 7.62 12.81 2.08
C LYS A 298 6.83 11.76 1.30
N PHE A 299 5.54 11.67 1.56
CA PHE A 299 4.63 11.01 0.63
C PHE A 299 4.54 11.82 -0.67
N THR A 300 4.37 11.12 -1.79
CA THR A 300 3.99 11.78 -3.06
C THR A 300 2.53 12.23 -2.98
N PRO A 301 2.06 13.08 -3.93
CA PRO A 301 0.63 13.39 -4.02
C PRO A 301 -0.24 12.13 -4.16
N LEU A 302 0.22 11.13 -4.93
CA LEU A 302 -0.50 9.86 -5.13
C LEU A 302 -0.52 9.02 -3.85
N GLY A 303 0.62 8.92 -3.16
CA GLY A 303 0.69 8.24 -1.87
C GLY A 303 -0.19 8.92 -0.82
N ALA A 304 -0.26 10.25 -0.82
CA ALA A 304 -1.13 11.01 0.07
C ALA A 304 -2.61 10.75 -0.23
N GLU A 305 -3.04 10.75 -1.51
CA GLU A 305 -4.39 10.37 -1.92
C GLU A 305 -4.73 8.96 -1.41
N LEU A 306 -3.89 7.97 -1.72
CA LEU A 306 -4.12 6.57 -1.34
C LEU A 306 -4.06 6.32 0.17
N ALA A 307 -3.26 7.08 0.92
CA ALA A 307 -3.22 7.02 2.38
C ALA A 307 -4.57 7.37 3.04
N HIS A 308 -5.46 8.10 2.37
CA HIS A 308 -6.81 8.37 2.88
C HIS A 308 -7.69 7.12 2.95
N LEU A 309 -7.36 6.06 2.23
CA LEU A 309 -8.08 4.78 2.27
C LEU A 309 -7.82 3.99 3.56
N ILE A 310 -6.69 4.28 4.20
CA ILE A 310 -6.17 3.49 5.31
C ILE A 310 -6.66 4.14 6.60
N SER A 311 -7.36 3.37 7.44
CA SER A 311 -7.64 3.83 8.81
C SER A 311 -6.34 4.15 9.51
N ASP A 312 -6.34 5.28 10.19
CA ASP A 312 -5.30 5.59 11.15
C ASP A 312 -5.34 4.54 12.29
N LYS A 313 -4.44 3.56 12.21
CA LYS A 313 -4.08 2.69 13.33
C LYS A 313 -2.77 3.22 13.87
N SER A 314 -2.81 3.87 15.03
CA SER A 314 -1.58 4.37 15.63
C SER A 314 -0.66 3.22 16.01
N ASN A 315 0.62 3.54 15.97
CA ASN A 315 1.67 2.81 16.65
C ASN A 315 2.06 3.65 17.87
N ASP A 316 1.41 3.42 19.00
CA ASP A 316 1.58 4.23 20.20
C ASP A 316 3.02 4.17 20.73
N GLU A 317 3.67 3.00 20.63
CA GLU A 317 5.08 2.81 20.99
C GLU A 317 6.01 3.70 20.15
N PHE A 318 5.78 3.75 18.83
CA PHE A 318 6.50 4.68 17.96
C PHE A 318 6.24 6.13 18.34
N PHE A 319 4.97 6.48 18.61
CA PHE A 319 4.61 7.85 18.90
C PHE A 319 5.24 8.35 20.20
N ASP A 320 5.28 7.52 21.25
CA ASP A 320 5.95 7.84 22.50
C ASP A 320 7.46 8.01 22.31
N HIS A 321 8.10 7.12 21.55
CA HIS A 321 9.51 7.27 21.21
C HIS A 321 9.77 8.55 20.40
N LEU A 322 8.94 8.85 19.40
CA LEU A 322 9.04 10.05 18.58
C LEU A 322 8.94 11.32 19.43
N LYS A 323 7.93 11.40 20.33
CA LYS A 323 7.78 12.53 21.25
C LYS A 323 9.02 12.71 22.10
N ASN A 324 9.51 11.63 22.73
CA ASN A 324 10.69 11.65 23.59
C ASN A 324 11.94 12.14 22.85
N MET A 325 12.18 11.61 21.64
CA MET A 325 13.28 12.02 20.78
C MET A 325 13.22 13.53 20.44
N LEU A 326 12.02 14.01 20.07
CA LEU A 326 11.82 15.41 19.70
C LEU A 326 11.94 16.37 20.89
N THR A 327 11.73 15.93 22.13
CA THR A 327 11.82 16.82 23.31
C THR A 327 13.18 17.50 23.47
N HIS A 328 14.26 16.94 22.90
CA HIS A 328 15.58 17.55 22.94
C HIS A 328 15.63 18.91 22.22
N TYR A 329 14.93 19.04 21.08
CA TYR A 329 14.91 20.28 20.29
C TYR A 329 13.60 21.06 20.39
N PHE A 330 12.51 20.40 20.79
CA PHE A 330 11.16 20.97 20.79
C PHE A 330 10.49 20.87 22.16
N ALA A 331 9.64 21.85 22.48
CA ALA A 331 8.54 21.66 23.41
C ALA A 331 7.42 20.95 22.64
N VAL A 332 7.12 19.72 23.04
CA VAL A 332 6.15 18.83 22.38
C VAL A 332 4.84 18.92 23.15
N ASN A 333 3.76 19.30 22.46
CA ASN A 333 2.41 19.30 23.01
C ASN A 333 1.53 18.40 22.14
N SER A 334 0.93 17.37 22.75
CA SER A 334 0.06 16.39 22.11
C SER A 334 -1.08 16.03 23.06
N ASP A 335 -2.31 15.97 22.55
CA ASP A 335 -3.51 15.60 23.31
C ASP A 335 -3.65 14.08 23.49
#